data_AF-A0A517VEN6-F1
#
_entry.id   AF-A0A517VEN6-F1
#
_cell.length_a   1.000
_cell.length_b   1.000
_cell.length_c   1.000
_cell.angle_alpha   90.00
_cell.angle_beta   90.00
_cell.angle_gamma   90.00
#
_symmetry.space_group_name_H-M   'P 1'
#
loop_
_entity.id
_entity.type
_entity.pdbx_description
1 polymer ?
#
loop_
_entity_poly.entity_id
_entity_poly.type
_entity_poly.pdbx_seq_one_letter_code
_entity_poly.pdbx_strand_id
1 'polypeptide(L)'
;MAKEQFFYSHTRQLFNTLESISQRSSVSRGKAFEDVLQACVAALAAETMEPAYFEAIKAHTEGSQGKRGVDLFPKFLAQLIEGMSEQDQDLLGDLFEASISYGEKGQFLTPESVSELLANLTIDAEEKTDDGHALMINDPCCGTGRMLLKAGEINPQAELCGQDIDARCVRITALNLGLRGKYGYVVCGNSLTLESKFAYRIGSFYHESPHGRRRGVIRDIPLKQAPVPFITDAARKATQSLFAQQEADSREPDQEQKIPHNIMEVPQWLFRLEQRMENGDADNGTHQPAKEKPPSTKSASENDHPKTQKKLF
;
A
#
# COMPACT_ATOMS: atom_id res chain seq x y z
N MET A 1 26.89 4.15 10.40
CA MET A 1 25.41 4.19 10.34
C MET A 1 25.03 5.06 9.15
N ALA A 2 24.19 4.55 8.24
CA ALA A 2 23.63 5.39 7.18
C ALA A 2 22.82 6.51 7.86
N LYS A 3 23.05 7.77 7.48
CA LYS A 3 22.21 8.88 7.93
C LYS A 3 20.82 8.69 7.34
N GLU A 4 19.79 8.81 8.16
CA GLU A 4 18.41 8.90 7.68
C GLU A 4 18.32 10.10 6.71
N GLN A 5 17.92 9.80 5.47
CA GLN A 5 17.69 10.77 4.41
C GLN A 5 16.17 10.89 4.24
N PHE A 6 15.68 12.12 4.33
CA PHE A 6 14.27 12.43 4.18
C PHE A 6 14.10 13.31 2.95
N PHE A 7 13.02 13.11 2.20
CA PHE A 7 12.68 13.95 1.06
C PHE A 7 12.20 15.33 1.52
N TYR A 8 11.53 15.41 2.69
CA TYR A 8 10.94 16.64 3.17
C TYR A 8 11.58 17.17 4.46
N SER A 9 11.74 18.50 4.54
CA SER A 9 12.28 19.19 5.72
C SER A 9 11.42 18.97 6.97
N HIS A 10 10.09 18.96 6.82
CA HIS A 10 9.16 18.68 7.91
C HIS A 10 9.31 17.26 8.47
N THR A 11 9.60 16.27 7.62
CA THR A 11 9.89 14.91 8.06
C THR A 11 11.08 14.86 9.02
N ARG A 12 12.12 15.66 8.78
CA ARG A 12 13.27 15.75 9.69
C ARG A 12 12.87 16.28 11.08
N GLN A 13 11.93 17.22 11.14
CA GLN A 13 11.43 17.74 12.42
C GLN A 13 10.62 16.68 13.18
N LEU A 14 9.74 15.96 12.48
CA LEU A 14 8.99 14.84 13.04
C LEU A 14 9.93 13.76 13.58
N PHE A 15 10.96 13.39 12.82
CA PHE A 15 11.99 12.45 13.23
C PHE A 15 12.69 12.88 14.53
N ASN A 16 13.14 14.13 14.63
CA ASN A 16 13.83 14.61 15.83
C ASN A 16 12.91 14.57 17.08
N THR A 17 11.62 14.89 16.91
CA THR A 17 10.63 14.79 17.99
C THR A 17 10.40 13.33 18.37
N LEU A 18 10.28 12.43 17.40
CA LEU A 18 10.12 10.99 17.63
C LEU A 18 11.32 10.39 18.38
N GLU A 19 12.56 10.74 18.00
CA GLU A 19 13.76 10.31 18.73
C GLU A 19 13.75 10.79 20.18
N SER A 20 13.31 12.03 20.40
CA SER A 20 13.17 12.58 21.75
C SER A 20 12.11 11.82 22.57
N ILE A 21 11.01 11.40 21.95
CA ILE A 21 9.98 10.55 22.58
C ILE A 21 10.57 9.19 22.97
N SER A 22 11.23 8.52 22.02
CA SER A 22 11.87 7.22 22.23
C SER A 22 12.88 7.28 23.39
N GLN A 23 13.75 8.29 23.41
CA GLN A 23 14.74 8.48 24.47
C GLN A 23 14.11 8.78 25.84
N ARG A 24 13.16 9.72 25.91
CA ARG A 24 12.51 10.09 27.18
C ARG A 24 11.70 8.95 27.79
N SER A 25 11.18 8.07 26.96
CA SER A 25 10.36 6.93 27.39
C SER A 25 11.13 5.62 27.47
N SER A 26 12.41 5.60 27.14
CA SER A 26 13.25 4.39 27.11
C SER A 26 12.61 3.24 26.31
N VAL A 27 11.92 3.55 25.20
CA VAL A 27 11.34 2.57 24.27
C VAL A 27 12.05 2.63 22.93
N SER A 28 11.94 1.56 22.12
CA SER A 28 12.48 1.59 20.76
C SER A 28 11.81 2.65 19.90
N ARG A 29 12.52 3.14 18.88
CA ARG A 29 11.98 4.09 17.89
C ARG A 29 10.70 3.57 17.23
N GLY A 30 10.68 2.29 16.84
CA GLY A 30 9.51 1.64 16.25
C GLY A 30 8.30 1.62 17.20
N LYS A 31 8.50 1.32 18.48
CA LYS A 31 7.42 1.36 19.47
C LYS A 31 6.91 2.78 19.70
N ALA A 32 7.81 3.75 19.86
CA ALA A 32 7.43 5.16 19.96
C ALA A 32 6.61 5.62 18.75
N PHE A 33 6.98 5.18 17.55
CA PHE A 33 6.25 5.53 16.32
C PHE A 33 4.85 4.92 16.30
N GLU A 34 4.73 3.63 16.61
CA GLU A 34 3.44 2.93 16.73
C GLU A 34 2.50 3.60 17.73
N ASP A 35 3.02 3.96 18.90
CA ASP A 35 2.26 4.59 19.99
C ASP A 35 1.82 6.01 19.62
N VAL A 36 2.72 6.81 19.03
CA VAL A 36 2.38 8.15 18.54
C VAL A 36 1.30 8.09 17.47
N LEU A 37 1.39 7.17 16.51
CA LEU A 37 0.35 7.00 15.49
C LEU A 37 -0.99 6.63 16.12
N GLN A 38 -1.02 5.68 17.06
CA GLN A 38 -2.26 5.28 17.73
C GLN A 38 -2.86 6.41 18.56
N ALA A 39 -2.04 7.18 19.28
CA ALA A 39 -2.50 8.32 20.05
C ALA A 39 -3.03 9.44 19.15
N CYS A 40 -2.38 9.72 18.00
CA CYS A 40 -2.88 10.70 17.02
C CYS A 40 -4.23 10.28 16.43
N VAL A 41 -4.37 9.01 16.03
CA VAL A 41 -5.63 8.46 15.53
C VAL A 41 -6.74 8.62 16.57
N ALA A 42 -6.49 8.22 17.81
CA ALA A 42 -7.48 8.32 18.88
C ALA A 42 -7.80 9.78 19.26
N ALA A 43 -6.83 10.70 19.18
CA ALA A 43 -7.06 12.13 19.39
C ALA A 43 -8.00 12.74 18.34
N LEU A 44 -7.98 12.22 17.11
CA LEU A 44 -8.88 12.62 16.02
C LEU A 44 -10.25 11.90 16.05
N ALA A 45 -10.48 11.07 17.07
CA ALA A 45 -11.69 10.27 17.24
C ALA A 45 -12.72 10.83 18.21
N ALA A 46 -12.59 12.10 18.61
CA ALA A 46 -13.65 12.81 19.35
C ALA A 46 -14.14 12.08 20.62
N GLU A 47 -13.20 11.57 21.42
CA GLU A 47 -13.53 10.85 22.68
C GLU A 47 -14.33 9.55 22.44
N THR A 48 -14.12 8.85 21.32
CA THR A 48 -14.68 7.49 21.12
C THR A 48 -13.63 6.39 21.24
N MET A 49 -12.35 6.74 21.36
CA MET A 49 -11.22 5.81 21.34
C MET A 49 -10.25 6.02 22.52
N GLU A 50 -10.73 6.52 23.66
CA GLU A 50 -9.89 6.76 24.84
C GLU A 50 -9.17 5.52 25.36
N PRO A 51 -9.76 4.31 25.38
CA PRO A 51 -9.00 3.11 25.77
C PRO A 51 -7.76 2.90 24.91
N ALA A 52 -7.86 3.10 23.59
CA ALA A 52 -6.72 3.00 22.69
C ALA A 52 -5.72 4.15 22.89
N TYR A 53 -6.19 5.36 23.20
CA TYR A 53 -5.33 6.49 23.54
C TYR A 53 -4.52 6.23 24.81
N PHE A 54 -5.18 5.79 25.89
CA PHE A 54 -4.53 5.53 27.17
C PHE A 54 -3.53 4.36 27.09
N GLU A 55 -3.84 3.32 26.31
CA GLU A 55 -2.90 2.23 26.08
C GLU A 55 -1.66 2.71 25.32
N ALA A 56 -1.84 3.55 24.29
CA ALA A 56 -0.73 4.10 23.51
C ALA A 56 0.22 4.97 24.36
N ILE A 57 -0.32 5.82 25.25
CA ILE A 57 0.54 6.71 26.05
C ILE A 57 1.17 6.03 27.26
N LYS A 58 0.70 4.84 27.66
CA LYS A 58 1.04 4.17 28.93
C LYS A 58 2.54 4.12 29.19
N ALA A 59 3.32 3.67 28.20
CA ALA A 59 4.78 3.55 28.27
C ALA A 59 5.52 4.90 28.28
N HIS A 60 4.81 6.01 28.09
CA HIS A 60 5.37 7.34 27.91
C HIS A 60 5.05 8.31 29.05
N THR A 61 4.44 7.83 30.13
CA THR A 61 3.93 8.66 31.25
C THR A 61 4.91 8.82 32.42
N GLU A 62 5.99 8.05 32.47
CA GLU A 62 6.95 8.10 33.58
C GLU A 62 7.75 9.41 33.60
N GLY A 63 7.94 9.97 34.80
CA GLY A 63 8.72 11.18 35.03
C GLY A 63 7.88 12.42 35.40
N SER A 64 8.55 13.56 35.49
CA SER A 64 7.90 14.84 35.83
C SER A 64 7.27 15.49 34.59
N GLN A 65 6.09 16.10 34.76
CA GLN A 65 5.39 16.80 33.69
C GLN A 65 6.30 17.83 32.99
N GLY A 66 6.26 17.83 31.66
CA GLY A 66 7.13 18.61 30.78
C GLY A 66 8.41 17.87 30.34
N LYS A 67 8.78 16.78 31.02
CA LYS A 67 9.98 15.98 30.72
C LYS A 67 9.66 14.57 30.23
N ARG A 68 8.40 14.14 30.25
CA ARG A 68 7.98 12.79 29.83
C ARG A 68 7.97 12.71 28.30
N GLY A 69 7.96 11.49 27.76
CA GLY A 69 7.80 11.29 26.32
C GLY A 69 6.41 11.71 25.84
N VAL A 70 5.36 11.44 26.62
CA VAL A 70 3.97 11.79 26.27
C VAL A 70 3.78 13.30 26.10
N ASP A 71 4.58 14.12 26.79
CA ASP A 71 4.52 15.59 26.69
C ASP A 71 4.91 16.10 25.28
N LEU A 72 5.53 15.26 24.45
CA LEU A 72 5.90 15.58 23.07
C LEU A 72 4.89 15.04 22.03
N PHE A 73 3.91 14.23 22.41
CA PHE A 73 2.89 13.72 21.48
C PHE A 73 2.08 14.85 20.83
N PRO A 74 1.56 15.84 21.57
CA PRO A 74 0.87 16.99 20.97
C PRO A 74 1.76 17.80 20.04
N LYS A 75 3.07 17.91 20.38
CA LYS A 75 4.04 18.59 19.53
C LYS A 75 4.24 17.85 18.20
N PHE A 76 4.36 16.52 18.24
CA PHE A 76 4.47 15.71 17.03
C PHE A 76 3.24 15.90 16.13
N LEU A 77 2.03 15.82 16.69
CA LEU A 77 0.80 16.01 15.93
C LEU A 77 0.70 17.43 15.35
N ALA A 78 1.08 18.47 16.10
CA ALA A 78 1.11 19.84 15.60
C ALA A 78 2.08 20.00 14.42
N GLN A 79 3.30 19.48 14.53
CA GLN A 79 4.29 19.49 13.44
C GLN A 79 3.80 18.73 12.20
N LEU A 80 3.06 17.63 12.41
CA LEU A 80 2.48 16.86 11.32
C LEU A 80 1.42 17.68 10.57
N ILE A 81 0.49 18.29 11.31
CA ILE A 81 -0.58 19.13 10.73
C ILE A 81 0.02 20.33 9.99
N GLU A 82 0.99 21.00 10.59
CA GLU A 82 1.71 22.15 9.99
C GLU A 82 2.39 21.73 8.69
N GLY A 83 3.22 20.68 8.72
CA GLY A 83 3.93 20.23 7.52
C GLY A 83 2.99 19.74 6.40
N MET A 84 1.90 19.05 6.75
CA MET A 84 0.88 18.65 5.77
C MET A 84 0.17 19.85 5.16
N SER A 85 -0.09 20.90 5.94
CA SER A 85 -0.77 22.11 5.45
C SER A 85 0.11 22.91 4.48
N GLU A 86 1.44 22.86 4.64
CA GLU A 86 2.38 23.59 3.79
C GLU A 86 2.76 22.83 2.50
N GLN A 87 2.94 21.52 2.57
CA GLN A 87 3.51 20.72 1.47
C GLN A 87 2.50 19.81 0.79
N ASP A 88 1.39 19.48 1.47
CA ASP A 88 0.41 18.47 1.06
C ASP A 88 1.02 17.08 0.76
N GLN A 89 2.19 16.77 1.34
CA GLN A 89 2.94 15.54 1.08
C GLN A 89 2.72 14.43 2.12
N ASP A 90 3.07 13.19 1.75
CA ASP A 90 3.06 12.03 2.64
C ASP A 90 4.29 12.02 3.58
N LEU A 91 4.29 12.94 4.55
CA LEU A 91 5.38 13.09 5.54
C LEU A 91 5.57 11.86 6.42
N LEU A 92 4.47 11.17 6.76
CA LEU A 92 4.53 9.96 7.58
C LEU A 92 5.11 8.78 6.80
N GLY A 93 4.85 8.69 5.50
CA GLY A 93 5.50 7.69 4.64
C GLY A 93 6.98 7.92 4.45
N ASP A 94 7.39 9.18 4.22
CA ASP A 94 8.82 9.56 4.17
C ASP A 94 9.52 9.20 5.49
N LEU A 95 8.88 9.51 6.65
CA LEU A 95 9.40 9.12 7.96
C LEU A 95 9.48 7.60 8.13
N PHE A 96 8.43 6.89 7.73
CA PHE A 96 8.32 5.44 7.89
C PHE A 96 9.38 4.70 7.07
N GLU A 97 9.54 5.01 5.79
CA GLU A 97 10.53 4.37 4.91
C GLU A 97 11.96 4.64 5.38
N ALA A 98 12.27 5.89 5.72
CA ALA A 98 13.63 6.31 5.99
C ALA A 98 14.12 6.02 7.42
N SER A 99 13.21 5.80 8.39
CA SER A 99 13.59 5.70 9.81
C SER A 99 12.98 4.54 10.59
N ILE A 100 11.96 3.87 10.05
CA ILE A 100 11.21 2.80 10.73
C ILE A 100 11.32 1.48 9.99
N SER A 101 10.84 1.41 8.74
CA SER A 101 10.77 0.14 8.01
C SER A 101 12.13 -0.25 7.44
N TYR A 102 12.91 0.68 6.87
CA TYR A 102 14.16 0.36 6.17
C TYR A 102 14.02 -0.77 5.12
N GLY A 103 12.83 -0.95 4.54
CA GLY A 103 12.55 -2.07 3.64
C GLY A 103 12.35 -3.42 4.34
N GLU A 104 12.13 -3.44 5.65
CA GLU A 104 11.73 -4.63 6.40
C GLU A 104 10.61 -5.37 5.67
N LYS A 105 10.75 -6.69 5.55
CA LYS A 105 9.79 -7.57 4.85
C LYS A 105 9.58 -7.21 3.36
N GLY A 106 10.53 -6.50 2.74
CA GLY A 106 10.42 -6.07 1.34
C GLY A 106 9.40 -4.96 1.12
N GLN A 107 9.07 -4.20 2.17
CA GLN A 107 8.11 -3.12 2.10
C GLN A 107 8.74 -1.86 1.49
N PHE A 108 8.44 -1.60 0.22
CA PHE A 108 8.82 -0.38 -0.49
C PHE A 108 7.55 0.35 -0.88
N LEU A 109 7.40 1.63 -0.49
CA LEU A 109 6.23 2.40 -0.89
C LEU A 109 6.37 2.83 -2.36
N THR A 110 5.23 2.93 -3.04
CA THR A 110 5.18 3.45 -4.40
C THR A 110 5.67 4.90 -4.43
N PRO A 111 6.69 5.26 -5.23
CA PRO A 111 7.14 6.64 -5.37
C PRO A 111 6.00 7.57 -5.81
N GLU A 112 6.00 8.81 -5.34
CA GLU A 112 4.89 9.75 -5.59
C GLU A 112 4.58 9.93 -7.08
N SER A 113 5.60 10.09 -7.92
CA SER A 113 5.42 10.24 -9.38
C SER A 113 4.76 9.02 -10.04
N VAL A 114 4.97 7.82 -9.49
CA VAL A 114 4.31 6.60 -9.96
C VAL A 114 2.87 6.55 -9.46
N SER A 115 2.61 6.93 -8.21
CA SER A 115 1.25 7.06 -7.68
C SER A 115 0.42 8.07 -8.48
N GLU A 116 1.00 9.22 -8.83
CA GLU A 116 0.36 10.25 -9.66
C GLU A 116 0.08 9.75 -11.07
N LEU A 117 1.06 9.10 -11.72
CA LEU A 117 0.87 8.50 -13.04
C LEU A 117 -0.28 7.49 -13.02
N LEU A 118 -0.28 6.56 -12.07
CA LEU A 118 -1.30 5.52 -11.99
C LEU A 118 -2.68 6.10 -11.73
N ALA A 119 -2.81 7.08 -10.81
CA ALA A 119 -4.08 7.73 -10.55
C ALA A 119 -4.64 8.42 -11.81
N ASN A 120 -3.80 9.13 -12.56
CA ASN A 120 -4.22 9.78 -13.82
C ASN A 120 -4.61 8.79 -14.93
N LEU A 121 -4.13 7.55 -14.87
CA LEU A 121 -4.48 6.51 -15.84
C LEU A 121 -5.77 5.76 -15.48
N THR A 122 -6.11 5.68 -14.20
CA THR A 122 -7.19 4.79 -13.72
C THR A 122 -8.39 5.50 -13.14
N ILE A 123 -8.27 6.76 -12.72
CA ILE A 123 -9.34 7.50 -12.06
C ILE A 123 -9.91 8.53 -13.02
N ASP A 124 -11.23 8.48 -13.19
CA ASP A 124 -11.98 9.52 -13.86
C ASP A 124 -12.60 10.49 -12.82
N ALA A 125 -12.40 11.79 -13.06
CA ALA A 125 -12.90 12.86 -12.19
C ALA A 125 -14.44 12.99 -12.26
N GLU A 126 -15.05 12.57 -13.36
CA GLU A 126 -16.50 12.68 -13.59
C GLU A 126 -17.26 11.39 -13.28
N GLU A 127 -16.54 10.27 -13.07
CA GLU A 127 -17.15 8.99 -12.75
C GLU A 127 -17.93 9.06 -11.44
N LYS A 128 -19.18 8.62 -11.53
CA LYS A 128 -20.18 8.59 -10.46
C LYS A 128 -20.93 7.27 -10.56
N THR A 129 -21.52 6.84 -9.45
CA THR A 129 -22.40 5.69 -9.48
C THR A 129 -23.81 6.13 -9.92
N ASP A 130 -24.47 5.30 -10.73
CA ASP A 130 -25.81 5.60 -11.28
C ASP A 130 -26.90 5.69 -10.20
N ASP A 131 -26.64 5.12 -9.02
CA ASP A 131 -27.55 5.01 -7.89
C ASP A 131 -27.42 6.16 -6.87
N GLY A 132 -26.58 7.17 -7.16
CA GLY A 132 -26.41 8.36 -6.31
C GLY A 132 -25.52 8.14 -5.08
N HIS A 133 -24.84 7.00 -5.00
CA HIS A 133 -23.78 6.78 -4.03
C HIS A 133 -22.46 7.41 -4.47
N ALA A 134 -21.51 7.54 -3.54
CA ALA A 134 -20.16 7.96 -3.88
C ALA A 134 -19.42 6.79 -4.56
N LEU A 135 -18.69 7.09 -5.64
CA LEU A 135 -17.78 6.13 -6.27
C LEU A 135 -16.78 5.65 -5.22
N MET A 136 -16.53 4.35 -5.16
CA MET A 136 -15.56 3.78 -4.22
C MET A 136 -14.27 3.40 -4.93
N ILE A 137 -13.17 4.02 -4.53
CA ILE A 137 -11.83 3.73 -5.05
C ILE A 137 -11.11 2.86 -4.03
N ASN A 138 -10.68 1.67 -4.44
CA ASN A 138 -10.10 0.67 -3.55
C ASN A 138 -8.62 0.42 -3.84
N ASP A 139 -7.80 0.38 -2.78
CA ASP A 139 -6.41 -0.04 -2.78
C ASP A 139 -6.20 -1.14 -1.73
N PRO A 140 -6.08 -2.42 -2.13
CA PRO A 140 -6.05 -3.56 -1.21
C PRO A 140 -4.68 -3.78 -0.53
N CYS A 141 -3.65 -3.00 -0.86
CA CYS A 141 -2.32 -3.05 -0.26
C CYS A 141 -1.76 -1.62 -0.11
N CYS A 142 -2.52 -0.78 0.56
CA CYS A 142 -2.42 0.68 0.39
C CYS A 142 -1.17 1.32 0.99
N GLY A 143 -0.41 0.62 1.82
CA GLY A 143 0.74 1.17 2.53
C GLY A 143 0.33 2.44 3.29
N THR A 144 0.95 3.57 2.96
CA THR A 144 0.66 4.87 3.57
C THR A 144 -0.50 5.62 2.92
N GLY A 145 -1.15 5.02 1.92
CA GLY A 145 -2.31 5.57 1.24
C GLY A 145 -1.95 6.61 0.18
N ARG A 146 -0.68 6.71 -0.23
CA ARG A 146 -0.20 7.70 -1.22
C ARG A 146 -0.96 7.62 -2.55
N MET A 147 -1.26 6.41 -3.02
CA MET A 147 -2.07 6.22 -4.23
C MET A 147 -3.52 6.67 -4.02
N LEU A 148 -4.11 6.38 -2.87
CA LEU A 148 -5.46 6.86 -2.51
C LEU A 148 -5.52 8.39 -2.40
N LEU A 149 -4.46 9.04 -1.91
CA LEU A 149 -4.36 10.49 -1.88
C LEU A 149 -4.45 11.08 -3.29
N LYS A 150 -3.63 10.58 -4.23
CA LYS A 150 -3.66 11.02 -5.64
C LYS A 150 -4.99 10.72 -6.32
N ALA A 151 -5.59 9.56 -6.05
CA ALA A 151 -6.92 9.25 -6.54
C ALA A 151 -7.99 10.23 -6.03
N GLY A 152 -7.95 10.58 -4.75
CA GLY A 152 -8.87 11.56 -4.15
C GLY A 152 -8.57 13.02 -4.51
N GLU A 153 -7.41 13.34 -5.07
CA GLU A 153 -7.13 14.64 -5.72
C GLU A 153 -7.89 14.74 -7.05
N ILE A 154 -7.90 13.65 -7.84
CA ILE A 154 -8.58 13.59 -9.14
C ILE A 154 -10.11 13.51 -8.97
N ASN A 155 -10.62 12.66 -8.07
CA ASN A 155 -12.04 12.55 -7.77
C ASN A 155 -12.32 12.85 -6.28
N PRO A 156 -12.54 14.13 -5.90
CA PRO A 156 -12.76 14.54 -4.51
C PRO A 156 -14.07 14.04 -3.89
N GLN A 157 -15.02 13.57 -4.70
CA GLN A 157 -16.32 13.07 -4.23
C GLN A 157 -16.31 11.56 -3.95
N ALA A 158 -15.25 10.85 -4.36
CA ALA A 158 -15.11 9.42 -4.13
C ALA A 158 -14.90 9.08 -2.65
N GLU A 159 -15.38 7.91 -2.24
CA GLU A 159 -14.95 7.28 -1.00
C GLU A 159 -13.71 6.41 -1.25
N LEU A 160 -12.69 6.61 -0.42
CA LEU A 160 -11.41 5.93 -0.55
C LEU A 160 -11.37 4.73 0.39
N CYS A 161 -11.17 3.53 -0.13
CA CYS A 161 -11.01 2.31 0.64
C CYS A 161 -9.55 1.84 0.57
N GLY A 162 -8.88 1.76 1.72
CA GLY A 162 -7.54 1.22 1.82
C GLY A 162 -7.50 -0.02 2.70
N GLN A 163 -6.76 -1.04 2.29
CA GLN A 163 -6.47 -2.19 3.14
C GLN A 163 -4.96 -2.45 3.19
N ASP A 164 -4.43 -2.74 4.37
CA ASP A 164 -3.03 -3.12 4.53
C ASP A 164 -2.85 -4.09 5.70
N ILE A 165 -1.87 -4.99 5.60
CA ILE A 165 -1.56 -5.99 6.62
C ILE A 165 -0.81 -5.38 7.82
N ASP A 166 -0.08 -4.27 7.59
CA ASP A 166 0.67 -3.55 8.61
C ASP A 166 -0.21 -2.48 9.28
N ALA A 167 -0.45 -2.67 10.58
CA ALA A 167 -1.23 -1.75 11.39
C ALA A 167 -0.63 -0.33 11.47
N ARG A 168 0.69 -0.17 11.23
CA ARG A 168 1.36 1.14 11.12
C ARG A 168 0.89 1.86 9.86
N CYS A 169 0.94 1.17 8.72
CA CYS A 169 0.48 1.66 7.43
C CYS A 169 -1.00 2.06 7.45
N VAL A 170 -1.85 1.24 8.07
CA VAL A 170 -3.28 1.55 8.26
C VAL A 170 -3.49 2.84 9.05
N ARG A 171 -2.73 3.06 10.13
CA ARG A 171 -2.82 4.29 10.92
C ARG A 171 -2.25 5.50 10.17
N ILE A 172 -1.16 5.32 9.41
CA ILE A 172 -0.63 6.37 8.54
C ILE A 172 -1.68 6.77 7.50
N THR A 173 -2.27 5.81 6.79
CA THR A 173 -3.34 6.04 5.81
C THR A 173 -4.53 6.74 6.45
N ALA A 174 -4.98 6.31 7.64
CA ALA A 174 -6.07 6.96 8.35
C ALA A 174 -5.76 8.44 8.69
N LEU A 175 -4.54 8.75 9.15
CA LEU A 175 -4.11 10.12 9.42
C LEU A 175 -3.99 10.94 8.12
N ASN A 176 -3.39 10.36 7.08
CA ASN A 176 -3.22 10.98 5.77
C ASN A 176 -4.56 11.40 5.16
N LEU A 177 -5.56 10.52 5.20
CA LEU A 177 -6.91 10.80 4.70
C LEU A 177 -7.69 11.75 5.62
N GLY A 178 -7.66 11.49 6.93
CA GLY A 178 -8.45 12.23 7.92
C GLY A 178 -8.05 13.70 8.04
N LEU A 179 -6.74 13.99 8.07
CA LEU A 179 -6.22 15.35 8.15
C LEU A 179 -6.45 16.16 6.87
N ARG A 180 -6.66 15.49 5.73
CA ARG A 180 -6.99 16.11 4.43
C ARG A 180 -8.49 16.19 4.15
N GLY A 181 -9.32 15.85 5.12
CA GLY A 181 -10.78 15.90 4.98
C GLY A 181 -11.34 14.95 3.93
N LYS A 182 -10.61 13.89 3.59
CA LYS A 182 -11.10 12.84 2.68
C LYS A 182 -12.09 11.93 3.42
N TYR A 183 -12.92 11.23 2.65
CA TYR A 183 -13.89 10.27 3.17
C TYR A 183 -13.52 8.87 2.71
N GLY A 184 -13.65 7.89 3.59
CA GLY A 184 -13.26 6.53 3.24
C GLY A 184 -13.29 5.53 4.38
N TYR A 185 -12.67 4.38 4.12
CA TYR A 185 -12.44 3.29 5.05
C TYR A 185 -10.98 2.86 4.99
N VAL A 186 -10.39 2.53 6.13
CA VAL A 186 -9.05 1.95 6.17
C VAL A 186 -9.06 0.70 7.04
N VAL A 187 -8.64 -0.42 6.49
CA VAL A 187 -8.77 -1.74 7.12
C VAL A 187 -7.40 -2.35 7.35
N CYS A 188 -7.17 -2.84 8.58
CA CYS A 188 -6.02 -3.67 8.87
C CYS A 188 -6.36 -5.12 8.64
N GLY A 189 -5.75 -5.74 7.64
CA GLY A 189 -6.04 -7.12 7.29
C GLY A 189 -5.19 -7.65 6.14
N ASN A 190 -5.21 -8.96 5.96
CA ASN A 190 -4.61 -9.61 4.80
C ASN A 190 -5.67 -9.76 3.71
N SER A 191 -5.50 -9.01 2.62
CA SER A 191 -6.44 -8.98 1.49
C SER A 191 -6.52 -10.30 0.71
N LEU A 192 -5.51 -11.17 0.82
CA LEU A 192 -5.50 -12.49 0.20
C LEU A 192 -6.26 -13.52 1.03
N THR A 193 -6.09 -13.50 2.37
CA THR A 193 -6.77 -14.46 3.26
C THR A 193 -8.10 -13.94 3.80
N LEU A 194 -8.44 -12.69 3.51
CA LEU A 194 -9.63 -11.98 3.99
C LEU A 194 -9.69 -11.88 5.53
N GLU A 195 -8.56 -12.08 6.20
CA GLU A 195 -8.46 -11.91 7.65
C GLU A 195 -8.31 -10.42 7.97
N SER A 196 -9.24 -9.87 8.75
CA SER A 196 -9.21 -8.47 9.18
C SER A 196 -9.13 -8.37 10.69
N LYS A 197 -8.36 -7.39 11.19
CA LYS A 197 -8.09 -7.16 12.61
C LYS A 197 -8.93 -5.99 13.15
N PHE A 198 -8.90 -4.86 12.46
CA PHE A 198 -9.66 -3.66 12.82
C PHE A 198 -9.88 -2.79 11.57
N ALA A 199 -10.84 -1.87 11.64
CA ALA A 199 -11.13 -0.93 10.57
C ALA A 199 -11.45 0.46 11.14
N TYR A 200 -11.14 1.48 10.35
CA TYR A 200 -11.49 2.87 10.60
C TYR A 200 -12.44 3.38 9.51
N ARG A 201 -13.43 4.17 9.91
CA ARG A 201 -14.15 5.08 9.01
C ARG A 201 -13.48 6.44 9.09
N ILE A 202 -13.16 7.00 7.92
CA ILE A 202 -12.62 8.34 7.76
C ILE A 202 -13.71 9.27 7.26
N GLY A 203 -13.84 10.45 7.88
CA GLY A 203 -14.82 11.46 7.50
C GLY A 203 -15.31 12.23 8.71
N SER A 204 -15.83 13.44 8.50
CA SER A 204 -16.31 14.27 9.61
C SER A 204 -17.53 13.64 10.30
N PHE A 205 -17.48 13.55 11.63
CA PHE A 205 -18.60 13.10 12.46
C PHE A 205 -18.68 13.90 13.76
N TYR A 206 -19.80 13.76 14.46
CA TYR A 206 -20.00 14.32 15.80
C TYR A 206 -20.29 13.22 16.81
N HIS A 207 -19.79 13.42 18.03
CA HIS A 207 -20.04 12.56 19.18
C HIS A 207 -20.53 13.43 20.34
N GLU A 208 -21.64 13.05 20.97
CA GLU A 208 -22.16 13.71 22.17
C GLU A 208 -21.55 13.03 23.39
N SER A 209 -20.61 13.70 24.07
CA SER A 209 -20.04 13.22 25.32
C SER A 209 -20.65 13.95 26.52
N PRO A 210 -20.50 13.44 27.76
CA PRO A 210 -20.91 14.17 28.97
C PRO A 210 -20.30 15.57 29.10
N HIS A 211 -19.22 15.86 28.38
CA HIS A 211 -18.52 17.15 28.36
C HIS A 211 -18.88 18.01 27.13
N GLY A 212 -19.95 17.65 26.42
CA GLY A 212 -20.51 18.37 25.29
C GLY A 212 -20.19 17.73 23.94
N ARG A 213 -20.72 18.35 22.88
CA ARG A 213 -20.53 17.89 21.51
C ARG A 213 -19.07 18.00 21.06
N ARG A 214 -18.52 16.91 20.55
CA ARG A 214 -17.18 16.79 19.98
C ARG A 214 -17.27 16.50 18.48
N ARG A 215 -16.23 16.89 17.75
CA ARG A 215 -16.09 16.61 16.31
C ARG A 215 -14.83 15.79 16.08
N GLY A 216 -14.95 14.75 15.28
CA GLY A 216 -13.84 13.87 14.89
C GLY A 216 -13.80 13.67 13.39
N VAL A 217 -12.71 13.06 12.93
CA VAL A 217 -12.49 12.72 11.51
C VAL A 217 -12.08 11.26 11.29
N ILE A 218 -11.75 10.53 12.36
CA ILE A 218 -11.44 9.09 12.31
C ILE A 218 -12.26 8.41 13.41
N ARG A 219 -12.97 7.33 13.10
CA ARG A 219 -13.64 6.49 14.11
C ARG A 219 -13.34 5.03 13.86
N ASP A 220 -13.16 4.25 14.92
CA ASP A 220 -13.18 2.81 14.82
C ASP A 220 -14.58 2.32 14.43
N ILE A 221 -14.61 1.27 13.62
CA ILE A 221 -15.86 0.64 13.21
C ILE A 221 -15.74 -0.88 13.35
N PRO A 222 -16.86 -1.57 13.65
CA PRO A 222 -16.92 -3.02 13.50
C PRO A 222 -16.59 -3.43 12.06
N LEU A 223 -15.82 -4.50 11.88
CA LEU A 223 -15.39 -5.00 10.56
C LEU A 223 -16.56 -5.22 9.58
N LYS A 224 -17.72 -5.62 10.09
CA LYS A 224 -18.97 -5.78 9.30
C LYS A 224 -19.49 -4.50 8.62
N GLN A 225 -18.99 -3.33 9.03
CA GLN A 225 -19.33 -2.04 8.43
C GLN A 225 -18.31 -1.58 7.39
N ALA A 226 -17.15 -2.25 7.29
CA ALA A 226 -16.16 -1.93 6.27
C ALA A 226 -16.57 -2.54 4.92
N PRO A 227 -16.36 -1.83 3.79
CA PRO A 227 -16.74 -2.31 2.46
C PRO A 227 -15.70 -3.27 1.86
N VAL A 228 -15.08 -4.10 2.70
CA VAL A 228 -14.13 -5.14 2.26
C VAL A 228 -14.64 -6.52 2.69
N PRO A 229 -14.45 -7.56 1.88
CA PRO A 229 -14.79 -8.92 2.29
C PRO A 229 -13.92 -9.34 3.49
N PHE A 230 -14.53 -9.94 4.51
CA PHE A 230 -13.79 -10.52 5.63
C PHE A 230 -14.32 -11.89 6.03
N ILE A 231 -13.42 -12.79 6.42
CA ILE A 231 -13.74 -14.11 6.94
C ILE A 231 -13.81 -14.03 8.47
N THR A 232 -14.90 -14.56 9.04
CA THR A 232 -15.02 -14.71 10.50
C THR A 232 -14.22 -15.91 10.99
N ASP A 233 -13.77 -15.91 12.25
CA ASP A 233 -13.09 -17.07 12.85
C ASP A 233 -13.91 -18.37 12.77
N ALA A 234 -15.25 -18.26 12.80
CA ALA A 234 -16.15 -19.38 12.61
C ALA A 234 -16.10 -19.93 11.18
N ALA A 235 -16.16 -19.06 10.18
CA ALA A 235 -16.02 -19.44 8.78
C ALA A 235 -14.64 -20.03 8.51
N ARG A 236 -13.57 -19.46 9.07
CA ARG A 236 -12.21 -20.00 8.97
C ARG A 236 -12.10 -21.41 9.53
N LYS A 237 -12.62 -21.67 10.73
CA LYS A 237 -12.63 -23.02 11.32
C LYS A 237 -13.40 -24.00 10.46
N ALA A 238 -14.53 -23.59 9.88
CA ALA A 238 -15.29 -24.43 8.96
C ALA A 238 -14.49 -24.75 7.69
N THR A 239 -13.85 -23.76 7.07
CA THR A 239 -13.03 -23.95 5.86
C THR A 239 -11.76 -24.77 6.15
N GLN A 240 -11.09 -24.53 7.28
CA GLN A 240 -9.95 -25.34 7.71
C GLN A 240 -10.36 -26.78 8.02
N SER A 241 -11.54 -26.98 8.61
CA SER A 241 -12.12 -28.31 8.82
C SER A 241 -12.45 -29.00 7.49
N LEU A 242 -12.95 -28.27 6.50
CA LEU A 242 -13.23 -28.78 5.15
C LEU A 242 -11.95 -29.20 4.44
N PHE A 243 -10.90 -28.37 4.48
CA PHE A 243 -9.60 -28.72 3.90
C PHE A 243 -8.91 -29.86 4.67
N ALA A 244 -9.01 -29.90 5.99
CA ALA A 244 -8.49 -31.01 6.79
C ALA A 244 -9.27 -32.31 6.57
N GLN A 245 -10.58 -32.23 6.32
CA GLN A 245 -11.41 -33.36 5.91
C GLN A 245 -11.06 -33.82 4.49
N GLN A 246 -10.84 -32.91 3.53
CA GLN A 246 -10.33 -33.25 2.20
C GLN A 246 -8.94 -33.89 2.24
N GLU A 247 -8.02 -33.38 3.08
CA GLU A 247 -6.70 -33.96 3.27
C GLU A 247 -6.73 -35.31 4.02
N ALA A 248 -7.76 -35.56 4.83
CA ALA A 248 -7.99 -36.83 5.49
C ALA A 248 -8.65 -37.85 4.56
N ASP A 249 -9.62 -37.41 3.74
CA ASP A 249 -10.25 -38.20 2.68
C ASP A 249 -9.25 -38.54 1.56
N SER A 250 -8.29 -37.66 1.28
CA SER A 250 -7.19 -37.93 0.34
C SER A 250 -6.06 -38.79 0.94
N ARG A 251 -6.19 -39.24 2.20
CA ARG A 251 -5.26 -40.16 2.87
C ARG A 251 -5.86 -41.55 3.10
N GLU A 252 -7.04 -41.84 2.54
CA GLU A 252 -7.32 -43.24 2.20
C GLU A 252 -6.32 -43.66 1.12
N PRO A 253 -5.69 -44.84 1.23
CA PRO A 253 -4.74 -45.29 0.23
C PRO A 253 -5.48 -45.34 -1.11
N ASP A 254 -5.03 -44.52 -2.07
CA ASP A 254 -5.47 -44.55 -3.45
C ASP A 254 -5.54 -46.01 -3.90
N GLN A 255 -6.76 -46.51 -4.11
CA GLN A 255 -6.94 -47.51 -5.15
C GLN A 255 -6.48 -46.80 -6.42
N GLU A 256 -5.27 -47.13 -6.88
CA GLU A 256 -4.67 -46.70 -8.15
C GLU A 256 -5.77 -46.38 -9.17
N GLN A 257 -6.13 -45.09 -9.27
CA GLN A 257 -7.00 -44.64 -10.33
C GLN A 257 -6.13 -44.68 -11.58
N LYS A 258 -6.16 -45.84 -12.24
CA LYS A 258 -5.54 -46.04 -13.55
C LYS A 258 -6.11 -44.97 -14.47
N ILE A 259 -5.28 -43.98 -14.77
CA ILE A 259 -5.46 -43.11 -15.93
C ILE A 259 -5.75 -44.05 -17.12
N PRO A 260 -6.87 -43.88 -17.84
CA PRO A 260 -7.18 -44.77 -18.95
C PRO A 260 -6.00 -44.78 -19.92
N HIS A 261 -5.51 -45.97 -20.27
CA HIS A 261 -4.24 -46.24 -20.99
C HIS A 261 -4.10 -45.60 -22.39
N ASN A 262 -5.01 -44.71 -22.77
CA ASN A 262 -5.09 -44.10 -24.09
C ASN A 262 -4.87 -42.58 -24.08
N ILE A 263 -4.58 -41.98 -22.92
CA ILE A 263 -4.25 -40.54 -22.83
C ILE A 263 -2.74 -40.42 -22.63
N MET A 264 -2.04 -40.04 -23.71
CA MET A 264 -0.62 -39.74 -23.66
C MET A 264 -0.45 -38.25 -23.41
N GLU A 265 0.05 -37.87 -22.22
CA GLU A 265 0.33 -36.47 -21.93
C GLU A 265 1.54 -36.00 -22.74
N VAL A 266 1.35 -34.90 -23.48
CA VAL A 266 2.43 -34.25 -24.23
C VAL A 266 3.19 -33.34 -23.27
N PRO A 267 4.49 -33.57 -23.03
CA PRO A 267 5.27 -32.70 -22.16
C PRO A 267 5.25 -31.24 -22.66
N GLN A 268 5.13 -30.28 -21.74
CA GLN A 268 5.04 -28.83 -22.05
C GLN A 268 6.17 -28.27 -22.95
N TRP A 269 7.32 -28.93 -22.99
CA TRP A 269 8.41 -28.54 -23.88
C TRP A 269 8.17 -28.98 -25.34
N LEU A 270 7.51 -30.13 -25.55
CA LEU A 270 7.18 -30.66 -26.87
C LEU A 270 6.06 -29.84 -27.53
N PHE A 271 5.03 -29.46 -26.75
CA PHE A 271 3.98 -28.53 -27.17
C PHE A 271 4.54 -27.14 -27.58
N ARG A 272 5.52 -26.62 -26.83
CA ARG A 272 6.22 -25.36 -27.17
C ARG A 272 7.12 -25.48 -28.41
N LEU A 273 7.60 -26.69 -28.71
CA LEU A 273 8.43 -26.97 -29.89
C LEU A 273 7.56 -27.02 -31.15
N GLU A 274 6.39 -27.68 -31.07
CA GLU A 274 5.39 -27.73 -32.15
C GLU A 274 4.88 -26.33 -32.52
N GLN A 275 4.52 -25.50 -31.53
CA GLN A 275 4.14 -24.10 -31.76
C GLN A 275 5.23 -23.24 -32.41
N ARG A 276 6.51 -23.57 -32.17
CA ARG A 276 7.63 -22.88 -32.82
C ARG A 276 7.87 -23.35 -34.25
N MET A 277 7.56 -24.61 -34.56
CA MET A 277 7.64 -25.13 -35.93
C MET A 277 6.47 -24.62 -36.78
N GLU A 278 5.24 -24.56 -36.23
CA GLU A 278 4.07 -24.00 -36.93
C GLU A 278 4.22 -22.50 -37.25
N ASN A 279 4.89 -21.74 -36.37
CA ASN A 279 5.18 -20.32 -36.61
C ASN A 279 6.49 -20.10 -37.40
N GLY A 280 7.25 -21.15 -37.69
CA GLY A 280 8.47 -21.12 -38.50
C GLY A 280 8.22 -21.25 -40.00
N ASP A 281 7.03 -21.70 -40.42
CA ASP A 281 6.66 -21.88 -41.83
C ASP A 281 6.03 -20.63 -42.49
N ALA A 282 5.95 -19.51 -41.77
CA ALA A 282 5.37 -18.26 -42.29
C ALA A 282 6.37 -17.27 -42.90
N ASP A 283 7.69 -17.50 -42.84
CA ASP A 283 8.63 -16.71 -43.66
C ASP A 283 9.90 -17.48 -44.01
N ASN A 284 9.82 -18.29 -45.06
CA ASN A 284 11.00 -18.79 -45.77
C ASN A 284 10.81 -18.57 -47.28
N GLY A 285 10.82 -17.29 -47.66
CA GLY A 285 11.12 -16.88 -49.03
C GLY A 285 12.58 -17.17 -49.37
N THR A 286 12.84 -18.42 -49.79
CA THR A 286 13.95 -18.88 -50.64
C THR A 286 15.38 -18.51 -50.26
N HIS A 287 16.11 -19.47 -49.68
CA HIS A 287 17.55 -19.60 -49.93
C HIS A 287 17.98 -21.07 -50.05
N GLN A 288 18.43 -21.47 -51.24
CA GLN A 288 19.20 -22.70 -51.49
C GLN A 288 20.71 -22.44 -51.29
N PRO A 289 21.51 -23.49 -50.98
CA PRO A 289 22.83 -23.31 -50.38
C PRO A 289 24.01 -23.27 -51.37
N ALA A 290 24.98 -22.43 -51.00
CA ALA A 290 26.44 -22.41 -51.22
C ALA A 290 27.08 -22.95 -52.52
N LYS A 291 27.83 -22.07 -53.21
CA LYS A 291 29.11 -22.39 -53.87
C LYS A 291 30.11 -21.23 -53.75
N GLU A 292 31.34 -21.56 -53.38
CA GLU A 292 32.49 -20.66 -53.13
C GLU A 292 33.23 -20.14 -54.39
N LYS A 293 34.01 -19.05 -54.15
CA LYS A 293 35.21 -18.50 -54.82
C LYS A 293 35.04 -17.47 -55.96
N PRO A 294 36.04 -16.57 -56.19
CA PRO A 294 36.89 -15.78 -55.28
C PRO A 294 36.88 -14.27 -55.71
N PRO A 295 37.69 -13.35 -55.12
CA PRO A 295 37.38 -11.91 -55.10
C PRO A 295 37.89 -11.15 -56.34
N SER A 296 37.24 -10.04 -56.68
CA SER A 296 37.84 -9.01 -57.53
C SER A 296 37.38 -7.60 -57.14
N THR A 297 38.30 -6.68 -57.35
CA THR A 297 38.50 -5.37 -56.73
C THR A 297 37.81 -4.19 -57.45
N LYS A 298 37.75 -3.05 -56.72
CA LYS A 298 37.60 -1.63 -57.14
C LYS A 298 36.16 -1.20 -57.49
N SER A 299 35.69 -0.01 -57.15
CA SER A 299 36.33 1.22 -56.65
C SER A 299 35.30 2.10 -55.95
N ALA A 300 35.75 2.89 -54.96
CA ALA A 300 35.00 3.98 -54.37
C ALA A 300 34.73 5.09 -55.40
N SER A 301 33.59 5.76 -55.26
CA SER A 301 33.42 7.15 -55.65
C SER A 301 32.68 7.89 -54.54
N GLU A 302 33.40 8.81 -53.93
CA GLU A 302 32.94 9.84 -53.02
C GLU A 302 31.85 10.71 -53.66
N ASN A 303 30.90 11.18 -52.85
CA ASN A 303 30.39 12.55 -52.90
C ASN A 303 29.60 12.86 -51.62
N ASP A 304 30.36 13.35 -50.64
CA ASP A 304 30.15 14.60 -49.88
C ASP A 304 28.72 15.20 -49.78
N HIS A 305 28.12 15.20 -48.58
CA HIS A 305 28.02 16.37 -47.68
C HIS A 305 27.03 16.16 -46.50
N PRO A 306 27.28 16.78 -45.33
CA PRO A 306 26.59 16.49 -44.07
C PRO A 306 25.37 17.39 -43.85
N LYS A 307 24.31 16.86 -43.21
CA LYS A 307 23.27 17.70 -42.58
C LYS A 307 23.01 17.26 -41.13
N THR A 308 23.27 18.24 -40.27
CA THR A 308 23.25 18.31 -38.81
C THR A 308 21.90 18.04 -38.15
N GLN A 309 21.99 17.52 -36.92
CA GLN A 309 21.01 17.58 -35.83
C GLN A 309 20.17 18.86 -35.80
N LYS A 310 18.85 18.72 -35.64
CA LYS A 310 18.02 19.51 -34.70
C LYS A 310 16.54 19.07 -34.70
N LYS A 311 15.98 19.07 -33.48
CA LYS A 311 14.56 19.07 -33.06
C LYS A 311 13.92 17.71 -32.78
N LEU A 312 13.75 17.45 -31.49
CA LEU A 312 12.56 16.93 -30.80
C LEU A 312 12.93 16.96 -29.30
N PHE A 313 12.85 18.10 -28.60
CA PHE A 313 11.66 18.50 -27.83
C PHE A 313 10.31 18.22 -28.51
#